data_AF-A0A5C7F5B6-F1
#
_entry.id   AF-A0A5C7F5B6-F1
#
_cell.length_a   1.000
_cell.length_b   1.000
_cell.length_c   1.000
_cell.angle_alpha   90.00
_cell.angle_beta   90.00
_cell.angle_gamma   90.00
#
_symmetry.space_group_name_H-M   'P 1'
#
loop_
_entity.id
_entity.type
_entity.pdbx_description
1 polymer ?
#
loop_
_entity_poly.entity_id
_entity_poly.type
_entity_poly.pdbx_seq_one_letter_code
_entity_poly.pdbx_strand_id
1 'polypeptide(L)'
;MALPAYIENPETWEKEFTFFDSLKVRFSETDAFGHVNNTVAFVYFEQARIHYFEHLGLMKEWVQGPHMIVTGDLQCDYVRQVKFGEELEVGVKAAYVGRTSVDVHYMIKNADGKLCMTGRGRIVQIDKEKGGSAPWNEDMRAVLETA
;
A
#
# COMPACT_ATOMS: atom_id res chain seq x y z
N MET A 1 -4.89 14.97 -13.75
CA MET A 1 -5.29 13.69 -14.38
C MET A 1 -6.63 13.28 -13.82
N ALA A 2 -7.43 12.52 -14.59
CA ALA A 2 -8.66 11.92 -14.06
C ALA A 2 -8.29 10.88 -12.99
N LEU A 3 -9.15 10.71 -11.99
CA LEU A 3 -8.98 9.65 -10.99
C LEU A 3 -9.23 8.28 -11.64
N PRO A 4 -8.54 7.23 -11.16
CA PRO A 4 -8.71 5.89 -11.69
C PRO A 4 -10.10 5.32 -11.38
N ALA A 5 -10.58 4.38 -12.21
CA ALA A 5 -11.93 3.86 -12.15
C ALA A 5 -12.30 3.13 -10.83
N TYR A 6 -11.32 2.67 -10.05
CA TYR A 6 -11.55 2.05 -8.73
C TYR A 6 -11.82 3.07 -7.61
N ILE A 7 -11.73 4.37 -7.91
CA ILE A 7 -12.07 5.47 -7.01
C ILE A 7 -13.36 6.11 -7.55
N GLU A 8 -14.51 5.56 -7.15
CA GLU A 8 -15.81 6.06 -7.60
C GLU A 8 -16.14 7.44 -7.02
N ASN A 9 -15.88 7.62 -5.73
CA ASN A 9 -16.06 8.89 -5.03
C ASN A 9 -14.81 9.18 -4.18
N PRO A 10 -13.97 10.16 -4.55
CA PRO A 10 -12.76 10.47 -3.80
C PRO A 10 -13.03 10.88 -2.35
N GLU A 11 -14.07 11.66 -2.04
CA GLU A 11 -14.31 12.12 -0.67
C GLU A 11 -14.62 10.97 0.30
N THR A 12 -15.40 9.99 -0.14
CA THR A 12 -15.68 8.80 0.68
C THR A 12 -14.48 7.88 0.72
N TRP A 13 -13.83 7.66 -0.43
CA TRP A 13 -12.65 6.80 -0.54
C TRP A 13 -11.50 7.26 0.35
N GLU A 14 -11.26 8.57 0.45
CA GLU A 14 -10.23 9.15 1.32
C GLU A 14 -10.53 8.96 2.81
N LYS A 15 -11.81 9.02 3.21
CA LYS A 15 -12.24 8.85 4.61
C LYS A 15 -12.15 7.41 5.12
N GLU A 16 -12.06 6.44 4.21
CA GLU A 16 -11.88 5.02 4.54
C GLU A 16 -10.43 4.70 4.94
N PHE A 17 -9.47 5.61 4.75
CA PHE A 17 -8.10 5.41 5.22
C PHE A 17 -8.00 5.78 6.71
N THR A 18 -7.63 4.81 7.53
CA THR A 18 -7.46 4.94 8.99
C THR A 18 -5.99 4.89 9.41
N PHE A 19 -5.13 4.29 8.59
CA PHE A 19 -3.69 4.16 8.80
C PHE A 19 -2.90 5.01 7.81
N PHE A 20 -1.88 5.69 8.33
CA PHE A 20 -0.98 6.55 7.58
C PHE A 20 0.46 6.34 8.03
N ASP A 21 1.37 6.32 7.06
CA ASP A 21 2.81 6.28 7.27
C ASP A 21 3.46 7.54 6.70
N SER A 22 4.46 8.09 7.37
CA SER A 22 5.13 9.33 6.94
C SER A 22 6.50 9.02 6.36
N LEU A 23 6.84 9.64 5.23
CA LEU A 23 8.17 9.54 4.66
C LEU A 23 8.64 10.86 4.04
N LYS A 24 9.96 10.99 3.91
CA LYS A 24 10.60 12.16 3.30
C LYS A 24 11.38 11.74 2.08
N VAL A 25 11.13 12.42 0.96
CA VAL A 25 11.75 12.11 -0.32
C VAL A 25 13.26 12.33 -0.27
N ARG A 26 14.01 11.27 -0.58
CA ARG A 26 15.47 11.24 -0.61
C ARG A 26 15.98 11.71 -1.97
N PHE A 27 17.22 12.20 -1.98
CA PHE A 27 17.84 12.67 -3.22
C PHE A 27 17.93 11.57 -4.29
N SER A 28 18.31 10.36 -3.88
CA SER A 28 18.45 9.18 -4.75
C SER A 28 17.13 8.69 -5.38
N GLU A 29 15.99 9.19 -4.91
CA GLU A 29 14.66 8.81 -5.41
C GLU A 29 14.20 9.73 -6.54
N THR A 30 14.93 10.82 -6.79
CA THR A 30 14.67 11.72 -7.92
C THR A 30 15.47 11.33 -9.15
N ASP A 31 14.93 11.61 -10.34
CA ASP A 31 15.62 11.38 -11.61
C ASP A 31 16.04 12.69 -12.29
N ALA A 32 16.65 12.56 -13.47
CA ALA A 32 17.17 13.69 -14.26
C ALA A 32 16.08 14.70 -14.68
N PHE A 33 14.80 14.37 -14.55
CA PHE A 33 13.69 15.27 -14.85
C PHE A 33 13.25 16.11 -13.63
N GLY A 34 13.93 15.94 -12.48
CA GLY A 34 13.78 16.82 -11.32
C GLY A 34 12.57 16.50 -10.43
N HIS A 35 12.03 15.30 -10.56
CA HIS A 35 10.97 14.76 -9.70
C HIS A 35 11.28 13.33 -9.29
N VAL A 36 10.51 12.80 -8.33
CA VAL A 36 10.58 11.39 -7.94
C VAL A 36 10.41 10.51 -9.17
N ASN A 37 11.30 9.53 -9.32
CA ASN A 37 11.22 8.56 -10.39
C ASN A 37 9.99 7.67 -10.20
N ASN A 38 9.29 7.35 -11.30
CA ASN A 38 8.06 6.56 -11.24
C ASN A 38 8.25 5.23 -10.49
N THR A 39 9.37 4.53 -10.65
CA THR A 39 9.58 3.24 -9.99
C THR A 39 9.58 3.30 -8.47
N VAL A 40 9.88 4.47 -7.89
CA VAL A 40 9.97 4.68 -6.44
C VAL A 40 8.61 4.62 -5.75
N ALA A 41 7.51 4.91 -6.46
CA ALA A 41 6.17 4.83 -5.86
C ALA A 41 5.89 3.46 -5.24
N PHE A 42 6.39 2.39 -5.87
CA PHE A 42 6.21 1.03 -5.37
C PHE A 42 7.04 0.73 -4.12
N VAL A 43 8.18 1.42 -3.94
CA VAL A 43 8.98 1.36 -2.71
C VAL A 43 8.24 2.05 -1.56
N TYR A 44 7.60 3.19 -1.82
CA TYR A 44 6.76 3.87 -0.83
C TYR A 44 5.55 3.01 -0.43
N PHE A 45 4.87 2.39 -1.40
CA PHE A 45 3.77 1.47 -1.14
C PHE A 45 4.21 0.26 -0.34
N GLU A 46 5.39 -0.30 -0.63
CA GLU A 46 5.94 -1.43 0.12
C GLU A 46 6.25 -1.06 1.57
N GLN A 47 6.97 0.03 1.82
CA GLN A 47 7.28 0.49 3.17
C GLN A 47 6.01 0.69 3.99
N ALA A 48 5.08 1.49 3.48
CA ALA A 48 3.85 1.82 4.19
C ALA A 48 2.98 0.57 4.41
N ARG A 49 2.93 -0.35 3.44
CA ARG A 49 2.21 -1.63 3.58
C ARG A 49 2.81 -2.50 4.68
N ILE A 50 4.13 -2.58 4.79
CA ILE A 50 4.79 -3.35 5.84
C ILE A 50 4.45 -2.76 7.22
N HIS A 51 4.53 -1.43 7.37
CA HIS A 51 4.14 -0.76 8.63
C HIS A 51 2.65 -0.94 8.93
N TYR A 52 1.77 -0.89 7.94
CA TYR A 52 0.34 -1.17 8.09
C TYR A 52 0.10 -2.59 8.61
N PHE A 53 0.73 -3.59 8.00
CA PHE A 53 0.57 -4.97 8.46
C PHE A 53 1.24 -5.25 9.80
N GLU A 54 2.31 -4.54 10.15
CA GLU A 54 2.90 -4.56 11.48
C GLU A 54 1.94 -3.98 12.52
N HIS A 55 1.30 -2.84 12.20
CA HIS A 55 0.26 -2.23 13.02
C HIS A 55 -0.92 -3.17 13.27
N LEU A 56 -1.29 -3.98 12.27
CA LEU A 56 -2.31 -5.03 12.38
C LEU A 56 -1.83 -6.30 13.12
N GLY A 57 -0.55 -6.38 13.51
CA GLY A 57 0.01 -7.54 14.19
C GLY A 57 0.22 -8.78 13.32
N LEU A 58 0.12 -8.65 11.99
CA LEU A 58 0.18 -9.77 11.05
C LEU A 58 1.61 -10.19 10.68
N MET A 59 2.57 -9.27 10.80
CA MET A 59 3.95 -9.49 10.35
C MET A 59 4.65 -10.67 11.05
N LYS A 60 4.34 -10.93 12.32
CA LYS A 60 4.94 -12.05 13.06
C LYS A 60 4.65 -13.40 12.39
N GLU A 61 3.40 -13.61 11.99
CA GLU A 61 2.96 -14.84 11.32
C GLU A 61 3.64 -15.02 9.96
N TRP A 62 3.84 -13.95 9.20
CA TRP A 62 4.49 -14.05 7.89
C TRP A 62 6.01 -14.18 7.95
N VAL A 63 6.66 -13.59 8.96
CA VAL A 63 8.12 -13.69 9.09
C VAL A 63 8.51 -15.03 9.72
N GLN A 64 7.84 -15.44 10.80
CA GLN A 64 8.24 -16.59 11.62
C GLN A 64 7.39 -17.84 11.37
N GLY A 65 6.15 -17.68 10.91
CA GLY A 65 5.22 -18.78 10.66
C GLY A 65 5.43 -19.48 9.32
N PRO A 66 4.56 -20.46 8.99
CA PRO A 66 4.67 -21.28 7.78
C PRO A 66 4.23 -20.55 6.51
N HIS A 67 3.61 -19.38 6.63
CA HIS A 67 3.11 -18.60 5.50
C HIS A 67 3.99 -17.37 5.24
N MET A 68 3.94 -16.86 4.02
CA MET A 68 4.49 -15.57 3.63
C MET A 68 3.50 -14.81 2.74
N ILE A 69 3.70 -13.51 2.61
CA ILE A 69 2.98 -12.71 1.62
C ILE A 69 3.85 -12.43 0.39
N VAL A 70 3.20 -12.39 -0.76
CA VAL A 70 3.80 -11.99 -2.05
C VAL A 70 2.90 -10.98 -2.73
N THR A 71 3.49 -10.04 -3.46
CA THR A 71 2.76 -9.10 -4.31
C THR A 71 2.34 -9.81 -5.60
N GLY A 72 1.03 -9.98 -5.81
CA GLY A 72 0.46 -10.59 -7.02
C GLY A 72 0.23 -9.59 -8.16
N ASP A 73 -0.18 -8.36 -7.83
CA ASP A 73 -0.17 -7.23 -8.76
C ASP A 73 0.04 -5.91 -8.00
N LEU A 74 0.51 -4.90 -8.74
CA LEU A 74 0.73 -3.56 -8.21
C LEU A 74 0.58 -2.52 -9.33
N GLN A 75 -0.10 -1.42 -9.03
CA GLN A 75 -0.36 -0.34 -9.96
C GLN A 75 -0.33 1.01 -9.24
N CYS A 76 0.15 2.05 -9.93
CA CYS A 76 0.22 3.42 -9.43
C CYS A 76 -0.32 4.40 -10.48
N ASP A 77 -1.10 5.38 -10.02
CA ASP A 77 -1.53 6.55 -10.78
C ASP A 77 -0.79 7.78 -10.25
N TYR A 78 -0.10 8.51 -11.13
CA TYR A 78 0.65 9.71 -10.77
C TYR A 78 -0.21 10.95 -11.01
N VAL A 79 -0.72 11.56 -9.95
CA VAL A 79 -1.62 12.72 -10.05
C VAL A 79 -0.84 14.03 -10.07
N ARG A 80 0.23 14.12 -9.25
CA ARG A 80 1.09 15.30 -9.11
C ARG A 80 2.55 14.87 -8.98
N GLN A 81 3.44 15.67 -9.56
CA GLN A 81 4.88 15.51 -9.36
C GLN A 81 5.25 15.77 -7.90
N VAL A 82 6.14 14.94 -7.38
CA VAL A 82 6.76 15.11 -6.07
C VAL A 82 8.25 15.37 -6.26
N LYS A 83 8.83 16.27 -5.48
CA LYS A 83 10.24 16.68 -5.57
C LYS A 83 11.05 16.23 -4.36
N PHE A 84 12.37 16.34 -4.51
CA PHE A 84 13.32 16.10 -3.42
C PHE A 84 12.96 16.91 -2.16
N GLY A 85 13.04 16.25 -1.00
CA GLY A 85 12.86 16.88 0.30
C GLY A 85 11.41 17.11 0.71
N GLU A 86 10.43 16.85 -0.16
CA GLU A 86 9.01 16.87 0.22
C GLU A 86 8.71 15.82 1.28
N GLU A 87 7.84 16.19 2.21
CA GLU A 87 7.25 15.28 3.19
C GLU A 87 5.94 14.74 2.62
N LEU A 88 5.79 13.43 2.69
CA LEU A 88 4.67 12.68 2.16
C LEU A 88 3.99 11.89 3.27
N GLU A 89 2.67 11.84 3.20
CA GLU A 89 1.83 10.96 3.99
C GLU A 89 1.25 9.88 3.08
N VAL A 90 1.49 8.62 3.43
CA VAL A 90 1.07 7.43 2.67
C VAL A 90 -0.02 6.71 3.46
N GLY A 91 -1.27 6.89 3.03
CA GLY A 91 -2.41 6.13 3.51
C GLY A 91 -2.44 4.73 2.92
N VAL A 92 -2.74 3.73 3.76
CA VAL A 92 -2.91 2.33 3.36
C VAL A 92 -4.22 1.79 3.95
N LYS A 93 -4.99 1.05 3.16
CA LYS A 93 -6.19 0.34 3.65
C LYS A 93 -6.42 -0.96 2.91
N ALA A 94 -7.08 -1.92 3.56
CA ALA A 94 -7.66 -3.07 2.88
C ALA A 94 -8.90 -2.63 2.09
N ALA A 95 -8.91 -2.87 0.78
CA ALA A 95 -10.02 -2.55 -0.10
C ALA A 95 -10.96 -3.75 -0.29
N TYR A 96 -10.41 -4.96 -0.35
CA TYR A 96 -11.18 -6.19 -0.46
C TYR A 96 -10.40 -7.37 0.11
N VAL A 97 -11.01 -8.12 1.03
CA VAL A 97 -10.42 -9.31 1.64
C VAL A 97 -11.00 -10.56 0.97
N GLY A 98 -10.19 -11.23 0.16
CA GLY A 98 -10.52 -12.51 -0.45
C GLY A 98 -10.15 -13.70 0.46
N ARG A 99 -10.22 -14.92 -0.08
CA ARG A 99 -9.89 -16.14 0.69
C ARG A 99 -8.40 -16.27 1.02
N THR A 100 -7.54 -15.92 0.07
CA THR A 100 -6.08 -16.11 0.12
C THR A 100 -5.31 -14.84 -0.22
N SER A 101 -6.02 -13.74 -0.42
CA SER A 101 -5.45 -12.46 -0.84
C SER A 101 -6.21 -11.29 -0.24
N VAL A 102 -5.55 -10.14 -0.19
CA VAL A 102 -6.14 -8.84 0.16
C VAL A 102 -5.74 -7.84 -0.92
N ASP A 103 -6.74 -7.16 -1.47
CA ASP A 103 -6.51 -6.00 -2.32
C ASP A 103 -6.33 -4.79 -1.41
N VAL A 104 -5.26 -4.04 -1.61
CA VAL A 104 -4.83 -2.90 -0.80
C VAL A 104 -4.88 -1.66 -1.67
N HIS A 105 -5.41 -0.56 -1.13
CA HIS A 105 -5.33 0.75 -1.75
C HIS A 105 -4.27 1.62 -1.08
N TYR A 106 -3.65 2.49 -1.87
CA TYR A 106 -2.64 3.46 -1.44
C TYR A 106 -3.08 4.87 -1.82
N MET A 107 -2.86 5.81 -0.92
CA MET A 107 -3.06 7.24 -1.14
C MET A 107 -1.82 7.99 -0.69
N ILE A 108 -1.20 8.79 -1.55
CA ILE A 108 -0.06 9.62 -1.17
C ILE A 108 -0.45 11.09 -1.28
N LYS A 109 -0.34 11.82 -0.17
CA LYS A 109 -0.50 13.28 -0.10
C LYS A 109 0.82 13.93 0.28
N ASN A 110 1.04 15.16 -0.19
CA ASN A 110 2.15 15.98 0.31
C ASN A 110 1.75 16.78 1.56
N ALA A 111 2.69 17.53 2.13
CA ALA A 111 2.47 18.37 3.31
C ALA A 111 1.35 19.42 3.19
N ASP A 112 0.97 19.82 1.96
CA ASP A 112 -0.17 20.71 1.73
C ASP A 112 -1.53 19.97 1.73
N GLY A 113 -1.53 18.66 1.97
CA GLY A 113 -2.71 17.79 1.86
C GLY A 113 -3.14 17.50 0.42
N LYS A 114 -2.31 17.83 -0.59
CA LYS A 114 -2.64 17.62 -2.01
C LYS A 114 -2.35 16.18 -2.40
N LEU A 115 -3.31 15.54 -3.05
CA LEU A 115 -3.14 14.21 -3.63
C LEU A 115 -2.03 14.22 -4.70
N CYS A 116 -1.04 13.34 -4.53
CA CYS A 116 0.11 13.18 -5.40
C CYS A 116 0.08 11.87 -6.16
N MET A 117 -0.24 10.75 -5.50
CA MET A 117 -0.32 9.44 -6.13
C MET A 117 -1.47 8.64 -5.52
N THR A 118 -2.08 7.78 -6.32
CA THR A 118 -2.95 6.70 -5.83
C THR A 118 -2.39 5.37 -6.32
N GLY A 119 -2.74 4.29 -5.65
CA GLY A 119 -2.34 2.97 -6.12
C GLY A 119 -3.23 1.88 -5.58
N ARG A 120 -3.09 0.71 -6.20
CA ARG A 120 -3.70 -0.52 -5.72
C ARG A 120 -2.71 -1.67 -5.87
N GLY A 121 -2.87 -2.70 -5.06
CA GLY A 121 -2.14 -3.95 -5.26
C GLY A 121 -2.80 -5.12 -4.56
N ARG A 122 -2.61 -6.32 -5.12
CA ARG A 122 -3.05 -7.56 -4.50
C ARG A 122 -1.89 -8.22 -3.77
N ILE A 123 -2.12 -8.51 -2.50
CA ILE A 123 -1.18 -9.25 -1.65
C ILE A 123 -1.75 -10.63 -1.44
N VAL A 124 -0.96 -11.66 -1.76
CA VAL A 124 -1.38 -13.07 -1.72
C VAL A 124 -0.59 -13.77 -0.63
N GLN A 125 -1.27 -14.59 0.17
CA GLN A 125 -0.61 -15.46 1.12
C GLN A 125 -0.28 -16.81 0.49
N ILE A 126 0.96 -17.25 0.72
CA ILE A 126 1.54 -18.48 0.18
C ILE A 126 2.09 -19.33 1.32
N ASP A 127 1.92 -20.63 1.22
CA ASP A 127 2.59 -21.64 2.06
C ASP A 127 4.07 -21.75 1.65
N LYS A 128 4.99 -21.50 2.59
CA LYS A 128 6.44 -21.45 2.34
C LYS A 128 6.99 -22.80 1.88
N GLU A 129 6.42 -23.91 2.33
CA GLU A 129 6.90 -25.25 1.99
C GLU A 129 6.26 -25.76 0.70
N LYS A 130 4.95 -25.57 0.54
CA LYS A 130 4.19 -26.10 -0.60
C LYS A 130 4.21 -25.19 -1.83
N GLY A 131 4.53 -23.91 -1.67
CA GLY A 131 4.57 -22.91 -2.74
C GLY A 131 3.21 -22.52 -3.34
N GLY A 132 2.10 -22.97 -2.74
CA GLY A 132 0.72 -22.68 -3.18
C GLY A 132 0.03 -21.65 -2.28
N SER A 133 -1.10 -21.10 -2.74
CA SER A 133 -1.86 -20.15 -1.92
C SER A 133 -2.42 -20.79 -0.65
N ALA A 134 -2.35 -20.05 0.45
CA ALA A 134 -2.84 -20.48 1.75
C ALA A 134 -3.92 -19.51 2.24
N PRO A 135 -5.06 -20.01 2.78
CA PRO A 135 -6.13 -19.15 3.25
C PRO A 135 -5.71 -18.35 4.48
N TRP A 136 -6.29 -17.16 4.65
CA TRP A 136 -6.24 -16.44 5.92
C TRP A 136 -6.87 -17.31 7.01
N ASN A 137 -6.29 -17.32 8.22
CA ASN A 137 -7.01 -17.86 9.37
C ASN A 137 -8.10 -16.85 9.80
N GLU A 138 -8.98 -17.26 10.73
CA GLU A 138 -10.11 -16.44 11.16
C GLU A 138 -9.67 -15.10 11.77
N ASP A 139 -8.63 -15.11 12.61
CA ASP A 139 -8.12 -13.91 13.28
C ASP A 139 -7.53 -12.90 12.28
N MET A 140 -6.70 -13.38 11.34
CA MET A 140 -6.10 -12.54 10.30
C MET A 140 -7.18 -11.93 9.41
N ARG A 141 -8.19 -12.72 9.05
CA ARG A 141 -9.30 -12.24 8.23
C ARG A 141 -10.11 -11.18 8.95
N ALA A 142 -10.43 -11.40 10.23
CA ALA A 142 -11.17 -10.43 11.04
C ALA A 142 -10.42 -9.09 11.12
N VAL A 143 -9.11 -9.13 11.41
CA VAL A 143 -8.28 -7.92 11.49
C VAL A 143 -8.25 -7.19 10.14
N LEU A 144 -8.05 -7.90 9.03
CA LEU A 144 -8.02 -7.30 7.69
C LEU A 144 -9.37 -6.71 7.26
N GLU A 145 -10.51 -7.27 7.69
CA GLU A 145 -11.84 -6.78 7.32
C GLU A 145 -12.28 -5.55 8.15
N THR A 146 -11.66 -5.32 9.31
CA THR A 146 -11.99 -4.19 10.21
C THR A 146 -11.03 -3.01 10.12
N ALA A 147 -9.95 -3.14 9.33
CA ALA A 147 -8.83 -2.20 9.28
C ALA A 147 -9.03 -1.07 8.27
#